data_AF-A0A9D7YA92-F1
#
_entry.id   AF-A0A9D7YA92-F1
#
_cell.length_a   1.000
_cell.length_b   1.000
_cell.length_c   1.000
_cell.angle_alpha   90.00
_cell.angle_beta   90.00
_cell.angle_gamma   90.00
#
_symmetry.space_group_name_H-M   'P 1'
#
loop_
_entity.id
_entity.type
_entity.pdbx_description
1 polymer ?
#
loop_
_entity_poly.entity_id
_entity_poly.type
_entity_poly.pdbx_seq_one_letter_code
_entity_poly.pdbx_strand_id
1 'polypeptide(L)'
;MPNQSLITNYAKSTEFDVINDMIEENNETANLLSFNIWQEAKQFAGFSKTMLWAFPVANIMRWKIRKNKQLKHILQFKELLPVRNNIEKGSFAYDSLLFNENIFSLFKNKSHLANLVCLAILFGDEFIDGIAAEHGKENIRQIFADEKFNYYLQYREQAQQFELFYEFDICDVLPLNVLTAKNAKYEITYKAFYLHLLFLLKEMNAYINKLEISIRKEAAQLICKACNKCFDTYKADITAFDLNYTFTDLQHYQKTKDDDIIQVLLTLRAVLLTKKKLNYQAQFSNWSSMVRSMQLYDDMQDIAHDYNYQMNTLAYFAKNYFTNEWQWLQQNSKILQQLKGLKLHAMVCLQMPASVMLTMQYARNIAYTRLNWVQSKITNYLWRKNWLGINNKLLNENKFFVSELMKQDDCTIPLKIHFIKQHVYTANHPLISTEMKTSLVMDIMLMDAELKKYIQKKLGKKQNYFLTSSFLEFPLNKKAALAKQFL
;
A
#
# COMPACT_ATOMS: atom_id res chain seq x y z
N MET A 1 27.00 33.22 10.75
CA MET A 1 26.25 32.01 10.33
C MET A 1 25.00 31.93 11.19
N PRO A 2 23.78 31.90 10.62
CA PRO A 2 22.57 31.74 11.42
C PRO A 2 22.64 30.41 12.17
N ASN A 3 22.26 30.43 13.45
CA ASN A 3 22.32 29.28 14.36
C ASN A 3 21.48 28.13 13.79
N GLN A 4 22.13 27.10 13.23
CA GLN A 4 21.44 25.92 12.67
C GLN A 4 20.48 25.28 13.69
N SER A 5 20.83 25.32 14.98
CA SER A 5 19.96 24.83 16.07
C SER A 5 18.63 25.57 16.21
N LEU A 6 18.59 26.88 15.96
CA LEU A 6 17.36 27.68 16.03
C LEU A 6 16.45 27.38 14.82
N ILE A 7 17.03 27.17 13.64
CA ILE A 7 16.29 26.80 12.42
C ILE A 7 15.71 25.38 12.57
N THR A 8 16.48 24.43 13.10
CA THR A 8 16.00 23.07 13.37
C THR A 8 14.91 23.03 14.43
N ASN A 9 15.02 23.85 15.48
CA ASN A 9 13.99 23.91 16.52
C ASN A 9 12.68 24.56 16.01
N TYR A 10 12.77 25.58 15.16
CA TYR A 10 11.59 26.22 14.56
C TYR A 10 10.88 25.30 13.56
N ALA A 11 11.64 24.58 12.72
CA ALA A 11 11.08 23.60 11.80
C ALA A 11 10.36 22.45 12.56
N LYS A 12 10.97 21.96 13.65
CA LYS A 12 10.35 20.93 14.50
C LYS A 12 9.09 21.41 15.21
N SER A 13 9.02 22.68 15.63
CA SER A 13 7.78 23.24 16.19
C SER A 13 6.66 23.27 15.14
N THR A 14 6.95 23.68 13.90
CA THR A 14 5.94 23.71 12.84
C THR A 14 5.46 22.31 12.44
N GLU A 15 6.31 21.28 12.48
CA GLU A 15 5.89 19.90 12.18
C GLU A 15 5.06 19.29 13.30
N PHE A 16 5.37 19.60 14.56
CA PHE A 16 4.56 19.19 15.70
C PHE A 16 3.13 19.73 15.57
N ASP A 17 2.99 21.01 15.20
CA ASP A 17 1.68 21.65 15.01
C ASP A 17 0.89 20.97 13.88
N VAL A 18 1.52 20.67 12.74
CA VAL A 18 0.87 19.95 11.62
C VAL A 18 0.32 18.57 12.07
N ILE A 19 1.08 17.83 12.88
CA ILE A 19 0.62 16.53 13.39
C ILE A 19 -0.50 16.70 14.41
N ASN A 20 -0.42 17.73 15.26
CA ASN A 20 -1.46 18.02 16.24
C ASN A 20 -2.78 18.42 15.54
N ASP A 21 -2.72 19.29 14.54
CA ASP A 21 -3.87 19.72 13.74
C ASP A 21 -4.54 18.51 13.06
N MET A 22 -3.76 17.57 12.53
CA MET A 22 -4.28 16.33 11.95
C MET A 22 -5.03 15.47 12.99
N ILE A 23 -4.53 15.40 14.23
CA ILE A 23 -5.17 14.67 15.33
C ILE A 23 -6.46 15.37 15.77
N GLU A 24 -6.45 16.70 15.85
CA GLU A 24 -7.63 17.51 16.19
C GLU A 24 -8.73 17.36 15.12
N GLU A 25 -8.39 17.50 13.84
CA GLU A 25 -9.31 17.29 12.71
C GLU A 25 -9.93 15.89 12.73
N ASN A 26 -9.14 14.86 13.06
CA ASN A 26 -9.63 13.49 13.23
C ASN A 26 -10.69 13.39 14.35
N ASN A 27 -10.47 14.08 15.47
CA ASN A 27 -11.38 14.06 16.61
C ASN A 27 -12.67 14.82 16.30
N GLU A 28 -12.57 15.99 15.67
CA GLU A 28 -13.72 16.78 15.22
C GLU A 28 -14.57 15.99 14.23
N THR A 29 -13.94 15.41 13.21
CA THR A 29 -14.65 14.61 12.20
C THR A 29 -15.30 13.37 12.82
N ALA A 30 -14.62 12.70 13.75
CA ALA A 30 -15.19 11.55 14.47
C ALA A 30 -16.43 11.91 15.31
N ASN A 31 -16.50 13.14 15.86
CA ASN A 31 -17.65 13.64 16.60
C ASN A 31 -18.83 13.96 15.69
N LEU A 32 -18.57 14.45 14.47
CA LEU A 32 -19.60 14.69 13.45
C LEU A 32 -20.17 13.38 12.87
N LEU A 33 -19.37 12.31 12.86
CA LEU A 33 -19.78 10.99 12.40
C LEU A 33 -20.70 10.29 13.42
N SER A 34 -21.99 10.60 13.33
CA SER A 34 -23.03 9.81 13.98
C SER A 34 -23.40 8.61 13.10
N PHE A 35 -23.24 7.39 13.63
CA PHE A 35 -23.68 6.20 12.90
C PHE A 35 -25.20 6.21 12.77
N ASN A 36 -25.66 6.32 11.54
CA ASN A 36 -27.06 6.23 11.18
C ASN A 36 -27.27 4.99 10.29
N ILE A 37 -27.95 3.98 10.84
CA ILE A 37 -28.20 2.72 10.15
C ILE A 37 -29.02 2.89 8.86
N TRP A 38 -29.91 3.89 8.81
CA TRP A 38 -30.69 4.19 7.62
C TRP A 38 -29.86 4.80 6.51
N GLN A 39 -28.93 5.69 6.86
CA GLN A 39 -27.99 6.27 5.90
C GLN A 39 -27.04 5.19 5.35
N GLU A 40 -26.50 4.34 6.22
CA GLU A 40 -25.69 3.17 5.84
C GLU A 40 -26.49 2.21 4.94
N ALA A 41 -27.74 1.89 5.29
CA ALA A 41 -28.60 1.04 4.46
C ALA A 41 -28.89 1.68 3.09
N LYS A 42 -29.11 3.00 3.02
CA LYS A 42 -29.32 3.74 1.77
C LYS A 42 -28.08 3.71 0.88
N GLN A 43 -26.91 3.98 1.44
CA GLN A 43 -25.63 3.91 0.71
C GLN A 43 -25.34 2.48 0.25
N PHE A 44 -25.57 1.48 1.11
CA PHE A 44 -25.42 0.08 0.78
C PHE A 44 -26.39 -0.37 -0.30
N ALA A 45 -27.65 0.08 -0.29
CA ALA A 45 -28.63 -0.24 -1.33
C ALA A 45 -28.20 0.35 -2.69
N GLY A 46 -27.72 1.59 -2.71
CA GLY A 46 -27.16 2.22 -3.91
C GLY A 46 -25.95 1.47 -4.46
N PHE A 47 -25.02 1.08 -3.58
CA PHE A 47 -23.86 0.25 -3.94
C PHE A 47 -24.28 -1.15 -4.43
N SER A 48 -25.22 -1.80 -3.73
CA SER A 48 -25.71 -3.14 -4.06
C SER A 48 -26.39 -3.17 -5.42
N LYS A 49 -27.15 -2.14 -5.80
CA LYS A 49 -27.71 -2.02 -7.15
C LYS A 49 -26.63 -2.07 -8.23
N THR A 50 -25.49 -1.43 -7.98
CA THR A 50 -24.32 -1.42 -8.87
C THR A 50 -23.63 -2.80 -8.89
N MET A 51 -23.46 -3.41 -7.72
CA MET A 51 -22.71 -4.66 -7.55
C MET A 51 -23.48 -5.94 -7.87
N LEU A 52 -24.81 -5.97 -7.68
CA LEU A 52 -25.68 -7.13 -7.95
C LEU A 52 -25.50 -7.65 -9.37
N TRP A 53 -25.26 -6.74 -10.32
CA TRP A 53 -25.01 -7.08 -11.71
C TRP A 53 -23.52 -7.16 -12.04
N ALA A 54 -22.71 -6.27 -11.48
CA ALA A 54 -21.29 -6.21 -11.80
C ALA A 54 -20.52 -7.44 -11.27
N PHE A 55 -20.85 -7.97 -10.08
CA PHE A 55 -20.10 -9.06 -9.45
C PHE A 55 -20.23 -10.43 -10.15
N PRO A 56 -21.44 -10.93 -10.52
CA PRO A 56 -21.56 -12.13 -11.34
C PRO A 56 -20.85 -11.96 -12.69
N VAL A 57 -20.96 -10.78 -13.31
CA VAL A 57 -20.27 -10.44 -14.56
C VAL A 57 -18.77 -10.46 -14.38
N ALA A 58 -18.23 -9.94 -13.27
CA ALA A 58 -16.79 -10.00 -12.96
C ALA A 58 -16.28 -11.44 -12.91
N ASN A 59 -17.04 -12.35 -12.30
CA ASN A 59 -16.66 -13.76 -12.23
C ASN A 59 -16.75 -14.45 -13.59
N ILE A 60 -17.79 -14.18 -14.38
CA ILE A 60 -17.92 -14.68 -15.76
C ILE A 60 -16.81 -14.12 -16.65
N MET A 61 -16.47 -12.84 -16.48
CA MET A 61 -15.36 -12.19 -17.18
C MET A 61 -14.03 -12.82 -16.80
N ARG A 62 -13.72 -12.96 -15.51
CA ARG A 62 -12.50 -13.67 -15.09
C ARG A 62 -12.44 -15.06 -15.70
N TRP A 63 -13.55 -15.77 -15.73
CA TRP A 63 -13.63 -17.08 -16.37
C TRP A 63 -13.39 -17.02 -17.90
N LYS A 64 -14.02 -16.08 -18.62
CA LYS A 64 -13.80 -15.88 -20.07
C LYS A 64 -12.38 -15.40 -20.40
N ILE A 65 -11.86 -14.43 -19.64
CA ILE A 65 -10.49 -13.90 -19.72
C ILE A 65 -9.48 -15.02 -19.47
N ARG A 66 -9.70 -15.90 -18.48
CA ARG A 66 -8.86 -17.09 -18.23
C ARG A 66 -8.92 -18.14 -19.35
N LYS A 67 -9.98 -18.12 -20.17
CA LYS A 67 -10.11 -18.96 -21.38
C LYS A 67 -9.52 -18.31 -22.65
N ASN A 68 -9.16 -17.03 -22.62
CA ASN A 68 -8.54 -16.36 -23.76
C ASN A 68 -7.10 -16.86 -23.96
N LYS A 69 -6.77 -17.35 -25.16
CA LYS A 69 -5.45 -17.90 -25.52
C LYS A 69 -4.31 -16.90 -25.30
N GLN A 70 -4.52 -15.62 -25.60
CA GLN A 70 -3.51 -14.57 -25.41
C GLN A 70 -3.24 -14.31 -23.91
N LEU A 71 -4.25 -14.49 -23.05
CA LEU A 71 -4.10 -14.36 -21.60
C LEU A 71 -3.53 -15.62 -20.94
N LYS A 72 -3.71 -16.80 -21.53
CA LYS A 72 -2.94 -18.00 -21.16
C LYS A 72 -1.47 -17.84 -21.52
N HIS A 73 -1.17 -17.18 -22.64
CA HIS A 73 0.20 -16.88 -23.05
C HIS A 73 0.91 -16.00 -22.02
N ILE A 74 0.26 -14.97 -21.46
CA ILE A 74 0.85 -14.17 -20.37
C ILE A 74 1.01 -14.99 -19.08
N LEU A 75 0.10 -15.94 -18.82
CA LEU A 75 0.15 -16.84 -17.66
C LEU A 75 1.07 -18.05 -17.83
N GLN A 76 1.85 -18.12 -18.91
CA GLN A 76 2.90 -19.12 -19.03
C GLN A 76 3.95 -18.98 -17.91
N PHE A 77 4.10 -17.76 -17.37
CA PHE A 77 4.92 -17.44 -16.22
C PHE A 77 4.06 -17.50 -14.95
N LYS A 78 4.29 -18.53 -14.12
CA LYS A 78 3.52 -18.78 -12.89
C LYS A 78 3.71 -17.64 -11.88
N GLU A 79 4.86 -16.98 -11.93
CA GLU A 79 5.29 -15.88 -11.08
C GLU A 79 4.42 -14.62 -11.25
N LEU A 80 3.85 -14.42 -12.45
CA LEU A 80 2.95 -13.30 -12.73
C LEU A 80 1.52 -13.51 -12.22
N LEU A 81 1.13 -14.76 -11.93
CA LEU A 81 -0.26 -15.11 -11.58
C LEU A 81 -0.76 -14.44 -10.29
N PRO A 82 -0.01 -14.41 -9.17
CA PRO A 82 -0.46 -13.77 -7.94
C PRO A 82 -0.69 -12.27 -8.12
N VAL A 83 0.26 -11.57 -8.74
CA VAL A 83 0.21 -10.12 -8.98
C VAL A 83 -0.99 -9.77 -9.87
N ARG A 84 -1.14 -10.51 -10.97
CA ARG A 84 -2.25 -10.32 -11.90
C ARG A 84 -3.62 -10.51 -11.23
N ASN A 85 -3.80 -11.52 -10.39
CA ASN A 85 -5.08 -11.76 -9.71
C ASN A 85 -5.49 -10.58 -8.80
N ASN A 86 -4.52 -9.86 -8.24
CA ASN A 86 -4.78 -8.65 -7.46
C ASN A 86 -5.13 -7.46 -8.39
N ILE A 87 -4.40 -7.29 -9.49
CA ILE A 87 -4.70 -6.27 -10.50
C ILE A 87 -6.10 -6.46 -11.10
N GLU A 88 -6.51 -7.68 -11.41
CA GLU A 88 -7.85 -7.96 -11.96
C GLU A 88 -8.98 -7.59 -10.97
N LYS A 89 -8.73 -7.65 -9.65
CA LYS A 89 -9.69 -7.17 -8.65
C LYS A 89 -9.75 -5.64 -8.64
N GLY A 90 -8.60 -4.97 -8.63
CA GLY A 90 -8.52 -3.50 -8.68
C GLY A 90 -9.09 -2.93 -9.98
N SER A 91 -8.72 -3.48 -11.13
CA SER A 91 -9.23 -3.14 -12.45
C SER A 91 -10.75 -3.18 -12.50
N PHE A 92 -11.35 -4.24 -11.95
CA PHE A 92 -12.79 -4.36 -11.91
C PHE A 92 -13.43 -3.25 -11.06
N ALA A 93 -12.84 -2.91 -9.92
CA ALA A 93 -13.31 -1.80 -9.09
C ALA A 93 -13.21 -0.46 -9.84
N TYR A 94 -12.11 -0.19 -10.56
CA TYR A 94 -12.01 1.02 -11.38
C TYR A 94 -13.06 1.06 -12.50
N ASP A 95 -13.17 0.00 -13.29
CA ASP A 95 -14.08 0.02 -14.44
C ASP A 95 -15.55 0.11 -14.00
N SER A 96 -15.93 -0.58 -12.92
CA SER A 96 -17.32 -0.60 -12.44
C SER A 96 -17.69 0.54 -11.50
N LEU A 97 -16.84 0.92 -10.54
CA LEU A 97 -17.17 1.89 -9.50
C LEU A 97 -16.69 3.32 -9.83
N LEU A 98 -15.57 3.46 -10.55
CA LEU A 98 -15.04 4.77 -10.95
C LEU A 98 -15.60 5.19 -12.31
N PHE A 99 -15.47 4.35 -13.33
CA PHE A 99 -15.87 4.69 -14.70
C PHE A 99 -17.33 4.34 -15.03
N ASN A 100 -18.01 3.62 -14.13
CA ASN A 100 -19.40 3.17 -14.31
C ASN A 100 -19.61 2.45 -15.66
N GLU A 101 -18.64 1.63 -16.08
CA GLU A 101 -18.74 0.87 -17.31
C GLU A 101 -19.91 -0.12 -17.23
N ASN A 102 -20.73 -0.12 -18.28
CA ASN A 102 -21.80 -1.09 -18.39
C ASN A 102 -21.24 -2.50 -18.66
N ILE A 103 -22.07 -3.50 -18.40
CA ILE A 103 -21.73 -4.93 -18.49
C ILE A 103 -21.13 -5.29 -19.86
N PHE A 104 -21.72 -4.82 -20.96
CA PHE A 104 -21.25 -5.12 -22.31
C PHE A 104 -19.89 -4.51 -22.60
N SER A 105 -19.61 -3.33 -22.03
CA SER A 105 -18.33 -2.64 -22.20
C SER A 105 -17.24 -3.31 -21.38
N LEU A 106 -17.57 -3.80 -20.18
CA LEU A 106 -16.67 -4.64 -19.39
C LEU A 106 -16.22 -5.88 -20.19
N PHE A 107 -17.12 -6.58 -20.87
CA PHE A 107 -16.76 -7.75 -21.71
C PHE A 107 -15.77 -7.44 -22.85
N LYS A 108 -15.68 -6.19 -23.31
CA LYS A 108 -14.73 -5.77 -24.34
C LYS A 108 -13.30 -5.64 -23.80
N ASN A 109 -13.13 -5.54 -22.48
CA ASN A 109 -11.83 -5.45 -21.79
C ASN A 109 -10.89 -4.37 -22.39
N LYS A 110 -11.46 -3.21 -22.76
CA LYS A 110 -10.73 -2.11 -23.40
C LYS A 110 -9.57 -1.57 -22.53
N SER A 111 -9.74 -1.64 -21.21
CA SER A 111 -8.75 -1.21 -20.21
C SER A 111 -7.60 -2.19 -19.99
N HIS A 112 -7.52 -3.32 -20.73
CA HIS A 112 -6.53 -4.36 -20.49
C HIS A 112 -5.08 -3.88 -20.55
N LEU A 113 -4.77 -2.94 -21.45
CA LEU A 113 -3.41 -2.39 -21.56
C LEU A 113 -2.97 -1.70 -20.25
N ALA A 114 -3.88 -1.00 -19.55
CA ALA A 114 -3.57 -0.45 -18.24
C ALA A 114 -3.26 -1.53 -17.19
N ASN A 115 -3.87 -2.72 -17.31
CA ASN A 115 -3.54 -3.86 -16.43
C ASN A 115 -2.16 -4.45 -16.73
N LEU A 116 -1.76 -4.50 -18.01
CA LEU A 116 -0.42 -4.95 -18.40
C LEU A 116 0.65 -3.99 -17.87
N VAL A 117 0.40 -2.69 -17.96
CA VAL A 117 1.33 -1.65 -17.47
C VAL A 117 1.44 -1.71 -15.95
N CYS A 118 0.32 -1.83 -15.24
CA CYS A 118 0.31 -2.02 -13.79
C CYS A 118 1.05 -3.31 -13.39
N LEU A 119 0.90 -4.40 -14.15
CA LEU A 119 1.65 -5.64 -13.93
C LEU A 119 3.15 -5.46 -14.14
N ALA A 120 3.55 -4.75 -15.20
CA ALA A 120 4.96 -4.45 -15.47
C ALA A 120 5.58 -3.57 -14.40
N ILE A 121 4.85 -2.59 -13.86
CA ILE A 121 5.30 -1.72 -12.76
C ILE A 121 5.48 -2.54 -11.49
N LEU A 122 4.44 -3.26 -11.02
CA LEU A 122 4.52 -4.03 -9.77
C LEU A 122 5.54 -5.17 -9.83
N PHE A 123 5.71 -5.79 -11.00
CA PHE A 123 6.71 -6.84 -11.18
C PHE A 123 8.12 -6.24 -11.36
N GLY A 124 8.22 -5.08 -12.02
CA GLY A 124 9.48 -4.35 -12.22
C GLY A 124 10.04 -3.76 -10.92
N ASP A 125 9.18 -3.29 -10.02
CA ASP A 125 9.55 -2.80 -8.68
C ASP A 125 10.34 -3.88 -7.90
N GLU A 126 9.79 -5.10 -7.86
CA GLU A 126 10.44 -6.26 -7.22
C GLU A 126 11.74 -6.70 -7.91
N PHE A 127 11.84 -6.52 -9.22
CA PHE A 127 13.07 -6.79 -9.97
C PHE A 127 14.17 -5.82 -9.55
N ILE A 128 13.81 -4.54 -9.51
CA ILE A 128 14.68 -3.42 -9.24
C ILE A 128 15.17 -3.47 -7.78
N ASP A 129 14.28 -3.63 -6.81
CA ASP A 129 14.62 -3.78 -5.39
C ASP A 129 15.49 -5.03 -5.14
N GLY A 130 15.16 -6.12 -5.82
CA GLY A 130 15.95 -7.36 -5.75
C GLY A 130 17.39 -7.17 -6.25
N ILE A 131 17.58 -6.43 -7.35
CA ILE A 131 18.91 -6.10 -7.86
C ILE A 131 19.68 -5.21 -6.89
N ALA A 132 19.02 -4.22 -6.26
CA ALA A 132 19.67 -3.39 -5.25
C ALA A 132 20.14 -4.22 -4.04
N ALA A 133 19.31 -5.16 -3.60
CA ALA A 133 19.63 -6.06 -2.50
C ALA A 133 20.80 -7.00 -2.83
N GLU A 134 20.85 -7.53 -4.06
CA GLU A 134 21.88 -8.46 -4.52
C GLU A 134 23.22 -7.77 -4.85
N HIS A 135 23.16 -6.69 -5.64
CA HIS A 135 24.36 -6.01 -6.13
C HIS A 135 24.88 -4.93 -5.17
N GLY A 136 24.02 -4.40 -4.30
CA GLY A 136 24.32 -3.32 -3.38
C GLY A 136 24.05 -1.93 -3.98
N LYS A 137 23.45 -1.04 -3.18
CA LYS A 137 23.06 0.32 -3.58
C LYS A 137 24.19 1.15 -4.20
N GLU A 138 25.41 1.04 -3.66
CA GLU A 138 26.54 1.84 -4.16
C GLU A 138 26.94 1.44 -5.59
N ASN A 139 26.89 0.15 -5.92
CA ASN A 139 27.17 -0.31 -7.28
C ASN A 139 26.04 0.12 -8.24
N ILE A 140 24.78 0.05 -7.80
CA ILE A 140 23.66 0.56 -8.60
C ILE A 140 23.74 2.07 -8.82
N ARG A 141 24.21 2.83 -7.83
CA ARG A 141 24.45 4.27 -7.97
C ARG A 141 25.50 4.57 -9.04
N GLN A 142 26.58 3.79 -9.09
CA GLN A 142 27.60 3.92 -10.14
C GLN A 142 27.04 3.60 -11.53
N ILE A 143 26.23 2.55 -11.65
CA ILE A 143 25.52 2.22 -12.88
C ILE A 143 24.63 3.38 -13.34
N PHE A 144 23.88 4.00 -12.43
CA PHE A 144 23.03 5.16 -12.74
C PHE A 144 23.79 6.45 -13.07
N ALA A 145 25.06 6.55 -12.67
CA ALA A 145 25.94 7.65 -13.03
C ALA A 145 26.57 7.48 -14.43
N ASP A 146 26.48 6.28 -15.04
CA ASP A 146 26.99 6.06 -16.39
C ASP A 146 26.06 6.69 -17.44
N GLU A 147 26.48 7.85 -17.96
CA GLU A 147 25.75 8.62 -18.98
C GLU A 147 25.63 7.89 -20.33
N LYS A 148 26.32 6.76 -20.53
CA LYS A 148 26.19 5.95 -21.76
C LYS A 148 24.81 5.32 -21.92
N PHE A 149 24.11 5.09 -20.81
CA PHE A 149 22.84 4.36 -20.81
C PHE A 149 21.67 5.26 -20.46
N ASN A 150 20.65 5.25 -21.32
CA ASN A 150 19.36 5.86 -21.01
C ASN A 150 18.40 4.80 -20.46
N TYR A 151 18.20 4.82 -19.14
CA TYR A 151 17.36 3.84 -18.44
C TYR A 151 15.86 4.08 -18.57
N TYR A 152 15.44 5.20 -19.17
CA TYR A 152 14.04 5.56 -19.29
C TYR A 152 13.37 4.83 -20.46
N LEU A 153 12.14 4.37 -20.24
CA LEU A 153 11.30 3.83 -21.30
C LEU A 153 10.97 4.94 -22.30
N GLN A 154 11.31 4.71 -23.56
CA GLN A 154 11.04 5.61 -24.67
C GLN A 154 9.92 5.07 -25.55
N TYR A 155 9.38 5.92 -26.41
CA TYR A 155 8.51 5.51 -27.50
C TYR A 155 8.92 6.19 -28.81
N ARG A 156 8.70 5.51 -29.92
CA ARG A 156 8.85 6.06 -31.27
C ARG A 156 7.66 5.71 -32.15
N GLU A 157 7.42 6.55 -33.14
CA GLU A 157 6.40 6.33 -34.16
C GLU A 157 7.09 5.85 -35.45
N GLN A 158 6.65 4.71 -35.98
CA GLN A 158 7.13 4.14 -37.23
C GLN A 158 5.93 3.70 -38.07
N ALA A 159 5.74 4.29 -39.25
CA ALA A 159 4.67 3.91 -40.18
C ALA A 159 3.27 3.77 -39.51
N GLN A 160 2.87 4.77 -38.71
CA GLN A 160 1.60 4.80 -37.94
C GLN A 160 1.47 3.72 -36.83
N GLN A 161 2.56 3.02 -36.54
CA GLN A 161 2.70 2.15 -35.39
C GLN A 161 3.52 2.84 -34.30
N PHE A 162 3.27 2.47 -33.06
CA PHE A 162 4.03 2.92 -31.91
C PHE A 162 4.79 1.75 -31.31
N GLU A 163 6.04 2.01 -30.96
CA GLU A 163 6.91 1.06 -30.29
C GLU A 163 7.46 1.71 -29.02
N LEU A 164 7.25 1.04 -27.89
CA LEU A 164 7.91 1.28 -26.62
C LEU A 164 9.21 0.48 -26.57
N PHE A 165 10.31 1.10 -26.15
CA PHE A 165 11.62 0.44 -26.07
C PHE A 165 12.51 1.06 -25.00
N TYR A 166 13.47 0.27 -24.52
CA TYR A 166 14.62 0.76 -23.75
C TYR A 166 15.83 0.82 -24.68
N GLU A 167 16.70 1.81 -24.48
CA GLU A 167 17.93 1.99 -25.28
C GLU A 167 19.11 1.15 -24.76
N PHE A 168 18.86 0.29 -23.77
CA PHE A 168 19.85 -0.57 -23.14
C PHE A 168 19.31 -1.99 -22.97
N ASP A 169 20.22 -2.96 -22.88
CA ASP A 169 19.93 -4.31 -22.37
C ASP A 169 20.53 -4.42 -20.97
N ILE A 170 19.75 -4.90 -19.99
CA ILE A 170 20.26 -5.05 -18.61
C ILE A 170 21.43 -6.06 -18.54
N CYS A 171 21.52 -6.98 -19.50
CA CYS A 171 22.60 -7.96 -19.58
C CYS A 171 23.96 -7.32 -19.89
N ASP A 172 23.96 -6.13 -20.49
CA ASP A 172 25.17 -5.36 -20.78
C ASP A 172 25.57 -4.45 -19.60
N VAL A 173 24.64 -4.22 -18.67
CA VAL A 173 24.79 -3.29 -17.55
C VAL A 173 25.16 -4.02 -16.25
N LEU A 174 24.52 -5.16 -15.98
CA LEU A 174 24.74 -5.91 -14.73
C LEU A 174 25.76 -7.03 -14.90
N PRO A 175 26.58 -7.31 -13.87
CA PRO A 175 27.53 -8.40 -13.94
C PRO A 175 26.82 -9.77 -13.91
N LEU A 176 27.45 -10.77 -14.51
CA LEU A 176 26.87 -12.09 -14.71
C LEU A 176 26.45 -12.76 -13.39
N ASN A 177 27.23 -12.59 -12.32
CA ASN A 177 26.91 -13.15 -11.00
C ASN A 177 25.56 -12.64 -10.49
N VAL A 178 25.28 -11.34 -10.60
CA VAL A 178 23.98 -10.74 -10.23
C VAL A 178 22.87 -11.28 -11.14
N LEU A 179 23.09 -11.35 -12.45
CA LEU A 179 22.09 -11.86 -13.39
C LEU A 179 21.72 -13.34 -13.14
N THR A 180 22.67 -14.15 -12.66
CA THR A 180 22.47 -15.56 -12.32
C THR A 180 21.93 -15.78 -10.91
N ALA A 181 22.00 -14.78 -10.02
CA ALA A 181 21.42 -14.84 -8.70
C ALA A 181 19.89 -14.95 -8.77
N LYS A 182 19.29 -15.57 -7.76
CA LYS A 182 17.85 -15.79 -7.69
C LYS A 182 17.17 -14.73 -6.84
N ASN A 183 16.08 -14.17 -7.35
CA ASN A 183 15.22 -13.30 -6.57
C ASN A 183 14.57 -14.08 -5.41
N ALA A 184 14.55 -13.49 -4.21
CA ALA A 184 14.06 -14.15 -3.00
C ALA A 184 12.54 -14.41 -2.97
N LYS A 185 11.76 -13.64 -3.74
CA LYS A 185 10.29 -13.74 -3.76
C LYS A 185 9.77 -14.73 -4.80
N TYR A 186 10.35 -14.70 -6.00
CA TYR A 186 9.90 -15.51 -7.14
C TYR A 186 10.81 -16.72 -7.43
N GLU A 187 11.97 -16.81 -6.79
CA GLU A 187 12.94 -17.92 -6.92
C GLU A 187 13.45 -18.19 -8.34
N ILE A 188 13.32 -17.21 -9.23
CA ILE A 188 13.87 -17.20 -10.59
C ILE A 188 15.13 -16.34 -10.65
N THR A 189 16.03 -16.64 -11.60
CA THR A 189 17.22 -15.81 -11.83
C THR A 189 16.83 -14.41 -12.30
N TYR A 190 17.60 -13.37 -11.97
CA TYR A 190 17.35 -12.01 -12.48
C TYR A 190 17.36 -11.95 -14.01
N LYS A 191 18.16 -12.76 -14.70
CA LYS A 191 18.09 -12.90 -16.16
C LYS A 191 16.70 -13.36 -16.65
N ALA A 192 16.15 -14.42 -16.05
CA ALA A 192 14.80 -14.89 -16.38
C ALA A 192 13.72 -13.87 -16.01
N PHE A 193 13.89 -13.18 -14.88
CA PHE A 193 13.01 -12.10 -14.46
C PHE A 193 12.95 -10.98 -15.51
N TYR A 194 14.11 -10.53 -15.99
CA TYR A 194 14.20 -9.54 -17.06
C TYR A 194 13.52 -10.00 -18.36
N LEU A 195 13.68 -11.27 -18.75
CA LEU A 195 12.98 -11.83 -19.92
C LEU A 195 11.46 -11.77 -19.78
N HIS A 196 10.92 -11.93 -18.57
CA HIS A 196 9.49 -11.76 -18.32
C HIS A 196 9.06 -10.29 -18.48
N LEU A 197 9.88 -9.32 -18.04
CA LEU A 197 9.62 -7.89 -18.25
C LEU A 197 9.67 -7.52 -19.75
N LEU A 198 10.65 -8.02 -20.50
CA LEU A 198 10.72 -7.86 -21.95
C LEU A 198 9.51 -8.48 -22.66
N PHE A 199 9.03 -9.62 -22.17
CA PHE A 199 7.80 -10.22 -22.66
C PHE A 199 6.59 -9.30 -22.43
N LEU A 200 6.45 -8.70 -21.24
CA LEU A 200 5.37 -7.74 -20.96
C LEU A 200 5.48 -6.50 -21.87
N LEU A 201 6.70 -5.99 -22.11
CA LEU A 201 6.94 -4.89 -23.05
C LEU A 201 6.47 -5.23 -24.47
N LYS A 202 6.80 -6.43 -24.95
CA LYS A 202 6.34 -6.94 -26.24
C LYS A 202 4.82 -7.02 -26.31
N GLU A 203 4.15 -7.50 -25.27
CA GLU A 203 2.68 -7.53 -25.23
C GLU A 203 2.09 -6.12 -25.22
N MET A 204 2.67 -5.18 -24.46
CA MET A 204 2.24 -3.78 -24.48
C MET A 204 2.32 -3.18 -25.89
N ASN A 205 3.44 -3.39 -26.60
CA ASN A 205 3.60 -2.95 -28.00
C ASN A 205 2.55 -3.57 -28.93
N ALA A 206 2.30 -4.88 -28.79
CA ALA A 206 1.27 -5.56 -29.59
C ALA A 206 -0.14 -5.01 -29.32
N TYR A 207 -0.44 -4.61 -28.08
CA TYR A 207 -1.73 -4.04 -27.71
C TYR A 207 -1.90 -2.59 -28.15
N ILE A 208 -0.87 -1.74 -28.02
CA ILE A 208 -0.92 -0.34 -28.46
C ILE A 208 -1.32 -0.26 -29.94
N ASN A 209 -0.72 -1.11 -30.77
CA ASN A 209 -0.97 -1.11 -32.21
C ASN A 209 -2.34 -1.67 -32.62
N LYS A 210 -3.10 -2.27 -31.68
CA LYS A 210 -4.50 -2.65 -31.85
C LYS A 210 -5.49 -1.54 -31.47
N LEU A 211 -5.02 -0.46 -30.83
CA LEU A 211 -5.88 0.66 -30.45
C LEU A 211 -6.28 1.49 -31.67
N GLU A 212 -7.34 2.29 -31.51
CA GLU A 212 -7.72 3.34 -32.45
C GLU A 212 -6.56 4.34 -32.61
N ILE A 213 -6.27 4.76 -33.85
CA ILE A 213 -5.12 5.62 -34.18
C ILE A 213 -5.11 6.89 -33.34
N SER A 214 -6.28 7.48 -33.10
CA SER A 214 -6.48 8.72 -32.34
C SER A 214 -5.95 8.67 -30.91
N ILE A 215 -5.88 7.48 -30.29
CA ILE A 215 -5.47 7.33 -28.88
C ILE A 215 -4.10 6.65 -28.71
N ARG A 216 -3.47 6.13 -29.77
CA ARG A 216 -2.20 5.38 -29.68
C ARG A 216 -1.09 6.21 -29.06
N LYS A 217 -0.90 7.44 -29.55
CA LYS A 217 0.14 8.35 -29.08
C LYS A 217 -0.03 8.70 -27.60
N GLU A 218 -1.24 9.09 -27.20
CA GLU A 218 -1.53 9.43 -25.79
C GLU A 218 -1.35 8.20 -24.89
N ALA A 219 -1.76 7.01 -25.34
CA ALA A 219 -1.52 5.77 -24.60
C ALA A 219 -0.02 5.47 -24.43
N ALA A 220 0.77 5.54 -25.50
CA ALA A 220 2.22 5.31 -25.45
C ALA A 220 2.93 6.30 -24.50
N GLN A 221 2.57 7.58 -24.58
CA GLN A 221 3.08 8.63 -23.68
C GLN A 221 2.75 8.36 -22.22
N LEU A 222 1.51 7.97 -21.91
CA LEU A 222 1.08 7.67 -20.55
C LEU A 222 1.77 6.42 -19.99
N ILE A 223 2.03 5.42 -20.83
CA ILE A 223 2.77 4.21 -20.43
C ILE A 223 4.21 4.56 -20.07
N CYS A 224 4.91 5.29 -20.94
CA CYS A 224 6.27 5.77 -20.64
C CYS A 224 6.27 6.60 -19.35
N LYS A 225 5.32 7.52 -19.20
CA LYS A 225 5.21 8.35 -17.99
C LYS A 225 4.98 7.53 -16.72
N ALA A 226 4.14 6.50 -16.74
CA ALA A 226 3.89 5.65 -15.58
C ALA A 226 5.12 4.83 -15.20
N CYS A 227 5.74 4.15 -16.17
CA CYS A 227 6.95 3.36 -15.95
C CYS A 227 8.13 4.23 -15.49
N ASN A 228 8.33 5.39 -16.12
CA ASN A 228 9.43 6.29 -15.79
C ASN A 228 9.26 6.94 -14.41
N LYS A 229 8.02 7.25 -13.99
CA LYS A 229 7.77 7.72 -12.62
C LYS A 229 8.09 6.66 -11.55
N CYS A 230 7.75 5.39 -11.82
CA CYS A 230 8.16 4.28 -10.95
C CYS A 230 9.69 4.13 -10.89
N PHE A 231 10.35 4.28 -12.03
CA PHE A 231 11.81 4.25 -12.05
C PHE A 231 12.43 5.45 -11.32
N ASP A 232 11.86 6.65 -11.46
CA ASP A 232 12.32 7.86 -10.76
C ASP A 232 12.24 7.70 -9.23
N THR A 233 11.20 7.03 -8.72
CA THR A 233 11.05 6.82 -7.27
C THR A 233 12.11 5.87 -6.73
N TYR A 234 12.40 4.79 -7.45
CA TYR A 234 13.53 3.92 -7.12
C TYR A 234 14.87 4.64 -7.22
N LYS A 235 15.07 5.44 -8.28
CA LYS A 235 16.30 6.23 -8.45
C LYS A 235 16.47 7.23 -7.30
N ALA A 236 15.39 7.79 -6.77
CA ALA A 236 15.44 8.65 -5.58
C ALA A 236 15.84 7.86 -4.32
N ASP A 237 15.27 6.67 -4.08
CA ASP A 237 15.67 5.77 -2.98
C ASP A 237 17.14 5.32 -3.07
N ILE A 238 17.59 5.18 -4.32
CA ILE A 238 18.95 5.19 -4.85
C ILE A 238 19.93 6.21 -4.27
N THR A 239 19.66 7.43 -4.73
CA THR A 239 20.65 8.48 -4.93
C THR A 239 20.40 9.68 -4.04
N ALA A 240 19.18 9.83 -3.54
CA ALA A 240 18.71 11.01 -2.82
C ALA A 240 18.21 10.69 -1.40
N PHE A 241 18.17 9.43 -0.97
CA PHE A 241 17.75 9.09 0.39
C PHE A 241 18.71 9.70 1.43
N ASP A 242 18.16 10.55 2.28
CA ASP A 242 18.78 11.04 3.52
C ASP A 242 17.89 10.60 4.68
N LEU A 243 18.50 10.24 5.81
CA LEU A 243 17.78 9.93 7.04
C LEU A 243 17.07 11.17 7.63
N ASN A 244 17.55 12.38 7.35
CA ASN A 244 17.07 13.64 7.92
C ASN A 244 15.99 14.31 7.07
N TYR A 245 14.95 13.55 6.73
CA TYR A 245 13.79 14.06 5.99
C TYR A 245 12.71 14.62 6.93
N THR A 246 12.03 15.66 6.46
CA THR A 246 10.88 16.28 7.13
C THR A 246 9.58 15.50 6.89
N PHE A 247 8.51 15.83 7.61
CA PHE A 247 7.19 15.27 7.32
C PHE A 247 6.70 15.71 5.94
N THR A 248 7.03 16.93 5.51
CA THR A 248 6.69 17.43 4.17
C THR A 248 7.42 16.66 3.09
N ASP A 249 8.71 16.34 3.27
CA ASP A 249 9.46 15.50 2.34
C ASP A 249 8.84 14.12 2.23
N LEU A 250 8.46 13.51 3.36
CA LEU A 250 7.77 12.21 3.39
C LEU A 250 6.43 12.26 2.64
N GLN A 251 5.62 13.29 2.87
CA GLN A 251 4.34 13.47 2.17
C GLN A 251 4.52 13.69 0.66
N HIS A 252 5.57 14.41 0.26
CA HIS A 252 5.93 14.59 -1.14
C HIS A 252 6.38 13.27 -1.76
N TYR A 253 7.26 12.54 -1.09
CA TYR A 253 7.77 11.24 -1.50
C TYR A 253 6.62 10.24 -1.72
N GLN A 254 5.70 10.10 -0.75
CA GLN A 254 4.51 9.25 -0.88
C GLN A 254 3.63 9.66 -2.06
N LYS A 255 3.45 10.97 -2.28
CA LYS A 255 2.70 11.46 -3.43
C LYS A 255 3.36 11.09 -4.75
N THR A 256 4.68 11.23 -4.86
CA THR A 256 5.41 10.90 -6.08
C THR A 256 5.47 9.40 -6.34
N LYS A 257 5.62 8.60 -5.27
CA LYS A 257 5.75 7.14 -5.31
C LYS A 257 4.44 6.46 -5.68
N ASP A 258 3.34 6.86 -5.06
CA ASP A 258 2.07 6.16 -5.23
C ASP A 258 1.08 6.97 -6.05
N ASP A 259 0.75 8.17 -5.56
CA ASP A 259 -0.38 8.92 -6.10
C ASP A 259 -0.21 9.31 -7.56
N ASP A 260 0.96 9.84 -7.91
CA ASP A 260 1.26 10.28 -9.26
C ASP A 260 1.23 9.12 -10.26
N ILE A 261 1.77 7.95 -9.89
CA ILE A 261 1.77 6.75 -10.72
C ILE A 261 0.33 6.27 -10.93
N ILE A 262 -0.45 6.16 -9.86
CA ILE A 262 -1.85 5.74 -9.92
C ILE A 262 -2.68 6.72 -10.75
N GLN A 263 -2.48 8.03 -10.61
CA GLN A 263 -3.18 9.02 -11.42
C GLN A 263 -2.87 8.88 -12.92
N VAL A 264 -1.61 8.59 -13.29
CA VAL A 264 -1.25 8.32 -14.68
C VAL A 264 -1.91 7.03 -15.18
N LEU A 265 -1.92 5.97 -14.37
CA LEU A 265 -2.59 4.70 -14.72
C LEU A 265 -4.11 4.84 -14.87
N LEU A 266 -4.75 5.63 -14.01
CA LEU A 266 -6.18 5.95 -14.11
C LEU A 266 -6.47 6.84 -15.33
N THR A 267 -5.56 7.75 -15.68
CA THR A 267 -5.65 8.55 -16.91
C THR A 267 -5.52 7.67 -18.15
N LEU A 268 -4.55 6.75 -18.17
CA LEU A 268 -4.41 5.75 -19.24
C LEU A 268 -5.69 4.94 -19.39
N ARG A 269 -6.26 4.46 -18.27
CA ARG A 269 -7.52 3.74 -18.27
C ARG A 269 -8.67 4.57 -18.83
N ALA A 270 -8.78 5.85 -18.47
CA ALA A 270 -9.80 6.75 -19.02
C ALA A 270 -9.66 6.90 -20.54
N VAL A 271 -8.44 7.08 -21.06
CA VAL A 271 -8.14 7.15 -22.50
C VAL A 271 -8.59 5.87 -23.20
N LEU A 272 -8.21 4.70 -22.67
CA LEU A 272 -8.58 3.39 -23.22
C LEU A 272 -10.10 3.14 -23.21
N LEU A 273 -10.80 3.68 -22.22
CA LEU A 273 -12.26 3.63 -22.10
C LEU A 273 -12.97 4.77 -22.84
N THR A 274 -12.25 5.61 -23.60
CA THR A 274 -12.79 6.75 -24.35
C THR A 274 -13.55 7.75 -23.46
N LYS A 275 -13.06 7.96 -22.24
CA LYS A 275 -13.64 8.87 -21.23
C LYS A 275 -12.94 10.23 -21.24
N LYS A 276 -13.70 11.29 -20.97
CA LYS A 276 -13.14 12.64 -20.79
C LYS A 276 -12.44 12.75 -19.44
N LYS A 277 -11.10 12.78 -19.44
CA LYS A 277 -10.26 12.81 -18.21
C LYS A 277 -10.64 13.90 -17.20
N LEU A 278 -11.02 15.09 -17.65
CA LEU A 278 -11.40 16.23 -16.79
C LEU A 278 -12.59 15.90 -15.88
N ASN A 279 -13.49 15.00 -16.29
CA ASN A 279 -14.66 14.62 -15.50
C ASN A 279 -14.32 13.72 -14.29
N TYR A 280 -13.08 13.23 -14.21
CA TYR A 280 -12.66 12.23 -13.23
C TYR A 280 -11.54 12.69 -12.29
N GLN A 281 -11.03 13.92 -12.42
CA GLN A 281 -9.86 14.39 -11.66
C GLN A 281 -10.06 14.30 -10.14
N ALA A 282 -11.21 14.76 -9.63
CA ALA A 282 -11.52 14.69 -8.20
C ALA A 282 -11.56 13.23 -7.72
N GLN A 283 -12.18 12.35 -8.52
CA GLN A 283 -12.28 10.93 -8.19
C GLN A 283 -10.90 10.25 -8.22
N PHE A 284 -10.02 10.61 -9.15
CA PHE A 284 -8.66 10.08 -9.22
C PHE A 284 -7.87 10.38 -7.94
N SER A 285 -7.98 11.60 -7.41
CA SER A 285 -7.36 11.99 -6.15
C SER A 285 -7.85 11.15 -4.96
N ASN A 286 -9.14 10.81 -4.92
CA ASN A 286 -9.67 9.98 -3.85
C ASN A 286 -9.20 8.51 -3.97
N TRP A 287 -9.11 8.00 -5.20
CA TRP A 287 -8.57 6.66 -5.46
C TRP A 287 -7.07 6.56 -5.18
N SER A 288 -6.29 7.61 -5.47
CA SER A 288 -4.87 7.66 -5.11
C SER A 288 -4.68 7.71 -3.60
N SER A 289 -5.53 8.47 -2.89
CA SER A 289 -5.52 8.55 -1.42
C SER A 289 -5.78 7.19 -0.76
N MET A 290 -6.58 6.30 -1.37
CA MET A 290 -6.71 4.93 -0.87
C MET A 290 -5.38 4.18 -0.90
N VAL A 291 -4.62 4.30 -1.99
CA VAL A 291 -3.30 3.65 -2.14
C VAL A 291 -2.32 4.21 -1.12
N ARG A 292 -2.30 5.54 -0.93
CA ARG A 292 -1.51 6.16 0.14
C ARG A 292 -1.86 5.63 1.53
N SER A 293 -3.14 5.41 1.82
CA SER A 293 -3.55 4.79 3.08
C SER A 293 -3.06 3.33 3.20
N MET A 294 -2.92 2.59 2.09
CA MET A 294 -2.33 1.25 2.11
C MET A 294 -0.82 1.32 2.37
N GLN A 295 -0.12 2.26 1.74
CA GLN A 295 1.33 2.46 1.95
C GLN A 295 1.67 2.65 3.44
N LEU A 296 0.79 3.26 4.23
CA LEU A 296 1.03 3.44 5.66
C LEU A 296 1.06 2.13 6.47
N TYR A 297 0.33 1.09 6.07
CA TYR A 297 0.48 -0.22 6.74
C TYR A 297 1.63 -1.03 6.14
N ASP A 298 1.91 -0.89 4.83
CA ASP A 298 3.09 -1.49 4.20
C ASP A 298 4.37 -0.92 4.86
N ASP A 299 4.45 0.41 5.09
CA ASP A 299 5.54 1.06 5.85
C ASP A 299 5.75 0.44 7.24
N MET A 300 4.66 0.10 7.95
CA MET A 300 4.77 -0.55 9.26
C MET A 300 5.21 -2.02 9.16
N GLN A 301 4.84 -2.70 8.08
CA GLN A 301 5.22 -4.09 7.84
C GLN A 301 6.69 -4.19 7.42
N ASP A 302 7.15 -3.26 6.59
CA ASP A 302 8.48 -3.28 5.97
C ASP A 302 9.50 -2.41 6.74
N ILE A 303 9.12 -1.86 7.90
CA ILE A 303 9.97 -0.99 8.74
C ILE A 303 11.40 -1.51 8.95
N ALA A 304 11.57 -2.83 9.09
CA ALA A 304 12.88 -3.44 9.34
C ALA A 304 13.80 -3.44 8.10
N HIS A 305 13.22 -3.35 6.90
CA HIS A 305 13.90 -3.19 5.63
C HIS A 305 14.09 -1.71 5.28
N ASP A 306 13.12 -0.87 5.65
CA ASP A 306 13.01 0.49 5.14
C ASP A 306 13.75 1.56 5.93
N TYR A 307 13.91 1.38 7.25
CA TYR A 307 14.26 2.49 8.16
C TYR A 307 15.58 3.21 7.83
N ASN A 308 16.50 2.56 7.12
CA ASN A 308 17.78 3.10 6.63
C ASN A 308 17.90 3.04 5.10
N TYR A 309 16.79 2.82 4.41
CA TYR A 309 16.76 2.54 2.97
C TYR A 309 15.85 3.48 2.19
N GLN A 310 14.66 3.80 2.72
CA GLN A 310 13.67 4.66 2.07
C GLN A 310 12.91 5.50 3.10
N MET A 311 12.25 6.56 2.65
CA MET A 311 11.43 7.38 3.54
C MET A 311 10.22 6.57 4.00
N ASN A 312 10.16 6.30 5.31
CA ASN A 312 9.13 5.46 5.90
C ASN A 312 8.41 6.22 7.03
N THR A 313 7.08 6.15 7.07
CA THR A 313 6.27 6.92 8.02
C THR A 313 6.49 6.50 9.47
N LEU A 314 6.58 5.20 9.72
CA LEU A 314 6.79 4.68 11.07
C LEU A 314 8.20 5.04 11.57
N ALA A 315 9.20 4.93 10.69
CA ALA A 315 10.59 5.35 10.98
C ALA A 315 10.67 6.85 11.28
N TYR A 316 9.94 7.68 10.52
CA TYR A 316 9.89 9.12 10.72
C TYR A 316 9.43 9.48 12.13
N PHE A 317 8.29 8.92 12.57
CA PHE A 317 7.76 9.21 13.90
C PHE A 317 8.70 8.71 15.00
N ALA A 318 9.23 7.49 14.86
CA ALA A 318 10.15 6.92 15.83
C ALA A 318 11.39 7.80 16.00
N LYS A 319 12.03 8.19 14.90
CA LYS A 319 13.24 8.98 14.91
C LYS A 319 13.02 10.38 15.51
N ASN A 320 11.96 11.07 15.09
CA ASN A 320 11.77 12.47 15.40
C ASN A 320 11.08 12.74 16.74
N TYR A 321 10.24 11.81 17.23
CA TYR A 321 9.45 12.01 18.45
C TYR A 321 9.67 10.94 19.53
N PHE A 322 10.17 9.75 19.18
CA PHE A 322 10.23 8.61 20.11
C PHE A 322 11.59 7.90 20.09
N THR A 323 12.62 8.58 20.61
CA THR A 323 14.02 8.11 20.55
C THR A 323 14.22 6.67 21.05
N ASN A 324 13.48 6.24 22.08
CA ASN A 324 13.56 4.87 22.60
C ASN A 324 13.06 3.83 21.57
N GLU A 325 11.98 4.13 20.86
CA GLU A 325 11.42 3.26 19.82
C GLU A 325 12.38 3.18 18.62
N TRP A 326 13.00 4.31 18.26
CA TRP A 326 14.03 4.35 17.22
C TRP A 326 15.27 3.52 17.57
N GLN A 327 15.80 3.68 18.79
CA GLN A 327 16.94 2.88 19.26
C GLN A 327 16.61 1.39 19.27
N TRP A 328 15.41 1.02 19.72
CA TRP A 328 14.97 -0.37 19.71
C TRP A 328 14.92 -0.93 18.28
N LEU A 329 14.35 -0.18 17.33
CA LEU A 329 14.30 -0.58 15.92
C LEU A 329 15.70 -0.85 15.35
N GLN A 330 16.65 0.05 15.60
CA GLN A 330 18.04 -0.09 15.13
C GLN A 330 18.72 -1.34 15.72
N GLN A 331 18.46 -1.63 17.00
CA GLN A 331 19.05 -2.80 17.68
C GLN A 331 18.41 -4.12 17.24
N ASN A 332 17.15 -4.11 16.82
CA ASN A 332 16.37 -5.32 16.58
C ASN A 332 16.00 -5.55 15.10
N SER A 333 16.48 -4.72 14.17
CA SER A 333 16.09 -4.79 12.75
C SER A 333 16.33 -6.18 12.15
N LYS A 334 17.47 -6.83 12.45
CA LYS A 334 17.79 -8.18 11.96
C LYS A 334 16.81 -9.24 12.44
N ILE A 335 16.32 -9.12 13.69
CA ILE A 335 15.31 -10.03 14.24
C ILE A 335 13.97 -9.77 13.55
N LEU A 336 13.61 -8.51 13.35
CA LEU A 336 12.36 -8.13 12.70
C LEU A 336 12.27 -8.62 11.25
N GLN A 337 13.37 -8.58 10.49
CA GLN A 337 13.44 -9.12 9.12
C GLN A 337 13.15 -10.63 9.03
N GLN A 338 13.29 -11.36 10.15
CA GLN A 338 12.98 -12.80 10.21
C GLN A 338 11.53 -13.07 10.62
N LEU A 339 10.84 -12.10 11.23
CA LEU A 339 9.45 -12.22 11.62
C LEU A 339 8.53 -11.92 10.43
N LYS A 340 7.38 -12.61 10.37
CA LYS A 340 6.37 -12.39 9.34
C LYS A 340 4.96 -12.41 9.93
N GLY A 341 4.03 -11.79 9.22
CA GLY A 341 2.60 -11.80 9.54
C GLY A 341 2.26 -11.23 10.92
N LEU A 342 1.26 -11.79 11.59
CA LEU A 342 0.72 -11.23 12.84
C LEU A 342 1.75 -11.15 13.99
N LYS A 343 2.75 -12.04 13.99
CA LYS A 343 3.84 -11.99 14.97
C LYS A 343 4.71 -10.75 14.80
N LEU A 344 5.05 -10.40 13.56
CA LEU A 344 5.76 -9.16 13.24
C LEU A 344 4.91 -7.94 13.64
N HIS A 345 3.63 -7.92 13.23
CA HIS A 345 2.75 -6.78 13.51
C HIS A 345 2.60 -6.54 15.00
N ALA A 346 2.36 -7.60 15.79
CA ALA A 346 2.25 -7.51 17.23
C ALA A 346 3.58 -7.06 17.88
N MET A 347 4.73 -7.55 17.40
CA MET A 347 6.04 -7.11 17.89
C MET A 347 6.23 -5.60 17.67
N VAL A 348 5.95 -5.11 16.46
CA VAL A 348 6.02 -3.68 16.14
C VAL A 348 5.06 -2.87 17.02
N CYS A 349 3.80 -3.30 17.18
CA CYS A 349 2.84 -2.60 18.04
C CYS A 349 3.23 -2.55 19.51
N LEU A 350 3.88 -3.60 20.04
CA LEU A 350 4.28 -3.67 21.46
C LEU A 350 5.55 -2.86 21.75
N GLN A 351 6.45 -2.74 20.77
CA GLN A 351 7.78 -2.15 20.95
C GLN A 351 7.91 -0.74 20.36
N MET A 352 7.03 -0.39 19.42
CA MET A 352 6.92 0.95 18.84
C MET A 352 5.49 1.52 18.92
N PRO A 353 4.81 1.42 20.09
CA PRO A 353 3.39 1.77 20.22
C PRO A 353 3.09 3.23 19.83
N ALA A 354 3.95 4.18 20.18
CA ALA A 354 3.72 5.60 19.92
C ALA A 354 3.80 5.93 18.42
N SER A 355 4.82 5.44 17.74
CA SER A 355 4.98 5.60 16.29
C SER A 355 3.84 4.92 15.52
N VAL A 356 3.40 3.74 15.96
CA VAL A 356 2.24 3.04 15.37
C VAL A 356 0.97 3.88 15.55
N MET A 357 0.73 4.43 16.75
CA MET A 357 -0.45 5.27 16.99
C MET A 357 -0.49 6.49 16.07
N LEU A 358 0.62 7.21 15.88
CA LEU A 358 0.66 8.36 14.97
C LEU A 358 0.49 7.96 13.51
N THR A 359 1.09 6.85 13.08
CA THR A 359 0.91 6.30 11.72
C THR A 359 -0.56 5.95 11.47
N MET A 360 -1.23 5.35 12.45
CA MET A 360 -2.67 5.06 12.38
C MET A 360 -3.53 6.32 12.40
N GLN A 361 -3.14 7.39 13.11
CA GLN A 361 -3.83 8.69 13.02
C GLN A 361 -3.72 9.30 11.61
N TYR A 362 -2.57 9.15 10.96
CA TYR A 362 -2.44 9.61 9.58
C TYR A 362 -3.31 8.82 8.61
N ALA A 363 -3.36 7.48 8.75
CA ALA A 363 -4.27 6.65 7.96
C ALA A 363 -5.75 7.00 8.20
N ARG A 364 -6.10 7.32 9.44
CA ARG A 364 -7.44 7.78 9.83
C ARG A 364 -7.80 9.12 9.20
N ASN A 365 -6.86 10.07 9.18
CA ASN A 365 -7.08 11.37 8.53
C ASN A 365 -7.40 11.20 7.05
N ILE A 366 -6.62 10.37 6.34
CA ILE A 366 -6.90 10.06 4.92
C ILE A 366 -8.32 9.49 4.76
N ALA A 367 -8.71 8.53 5.62
CA ALA A 367 -10.04 7.91 5.56
C ALA A 367 -11.18 8.92 5.77
N TYR A 368 -10.99 9.88 6.67
CA TYR A 368 -11.99 10.90 6.98
C TYR A 368 -12.10 12.02 5.95
N THR A 369 -10.97 12.50 5.42
CA THR A 369 -10.95 13.74 4.65
C THR A 369 -10.94 13.50 3.14
N ARG A 370 -10.52 12.32 2.68
CA ARG A 370 -10.24 12.06 1.25
C ARG A 370 -11.05 10.95 0.61
N LEU A 371 -11.71 10.10 1.39
CA LEU A 371 -12.39 8.91 0.87
C LEU A 371 -13.90 9.10 0.88
N ASN A 372 -14.55 8.70 -0.22
CA ASN A 372 -16.00 8.51 -0.19
C ASN A 372 -16.38 7.23 0.56
N TRP A 373 -17.67 7.03 0.81
CA TRP A 373 -18.17 5.89 1.57
C TRP A 373 -17.69 4.52 1.04
N VAL A 374 -17.72 4.28 -0.28
CA VAL A 374 -17.30 2.99 -0.86
C VAL A 374 -15.79 2.78 -0.69
N GLN A 375 -15.01 3.81 -1.00
CA GLN A 375 -13.55 3.81 -0.88
C GLN A 375 -13.11 3.59 0.57
N SER A 376 -13.82 4.23 1.50
CA SER A 376 -13.60 4.04 2.92
C SER A 376 -13.90 2.59 3.36
N LYS A 377 -15.02 1.97 2.93
CA LYS A 377 -15.29 0.56 3.25
C LYS A 377 -14.22 -0.40 2.71
N ILE A 378 -13.72 -0.15 1.50
CA ILE A 378 -12.63 -0.96 0.92
C ILE A 378 -11.34 -0.77 1.73
N THR A 379 -10.96 0.47 2.03
CA THR A 379 -9.76 0.81 2.82
C THR A 379 -9.81 0.16 4.20
N ASN A 380 -10.93 0.30 4.91
CA ASN A 380 -11.16 -0.34 6.21
C ASN A 380 -11.07 -1.88 6.12
N TYR A 381 -11.63 -2.48 5.07
CA TYR A 381 -11.53 -3.93 4.83
C TYR A 381 -10.07 -4.38 4.62
N LEU A 382 -9.30 -3.64 3.83
CA LEU A 382 -7.91 -3.98 3.55
C LEU A 382 -7.04 -3.84 4.80
N TRP A 383 -7.18 -2.73 5.54
CA TRP A 383 -6.49 -2.54 6.82
C TRP A 383 -6.76 -3.68 7.80
N ARG A 384 -8.03 -4.02 8.10
CA ARG A 384 -8.31 -5.10 9.06
C ARG A 384 -7.82 -6.46 8.57
N LYS A 385 -7.85 -6.71 7.27
CA LYS A 385 -7.46 -7.99 6.68
C LYS A 385 -5.95 -8.16 6.69
N ASN A 386 -5.22 -7.12 6.32
CA ASN A 386 -3.78 -7.18 6.18
C ASN A 386 -3.08 -6.91 7.52
N TRP A 387 -3.53 -5.91 8.29
CA TRP A 387 -2.93 -5.57 9.58
C TRP A 387 -3.35 -6.49 10.72
N LEU A 388 -4.66 -6.70 10.93
CA LEU A 388 -5.19 -7.52 12.04
C LEU A 388 -5.41 -9.00 11.68
N GLY A 389 -5.21 -9.37 10.42
CA GLY A 389 -5.48 -10.71 9.91
C GLY A 389 -6.97 -11.07 9.82
N ILE A 390 -7.91 -10.15 10.03
CA ILE A 390 -9.34 -10.50 10.06
C ILE A 390 -9.81 -10.88 8.65
N ASN A 391 -10.26 -12.12 8.47
CA ASN A 391 -10.62 -12.74 7.18
C ASN A 391 -9.44 -12.96 6.22
N ASN A 392 -8.21 -13.03 6.73
CA ASN A 392 -7.03 -13.35 5.94
C ASN A 392 -6.56 -14.78 6.24
N LYS A 393 -6.89 -15.74 5.37
CA LYS A 393 -6.52 -17.15 5.60
C LYS A 393 -5.02 -17.32 5.76
N LEU A 394 -4.22 -16.73 4.85
CA LEU A 394 -2.75 -16.83 4.84
C LEU A 394 -2.13 -16.35 6.15
N LEU A 395 -2.55 -15.17 6.65
CA LEU A 395 -2.03 -14.63 7.91
C LEU A 395 -2.46 -15.41 9.16
N ASN A 396 -3.52 -16.23 9.07
CA ASN A 396 -4.01 -17.03 10.19
C ASN A 396 -3.70 -18.53 10.06
N GLU A 397 -2.93 -18.98 9.05
CA GLU A 397 -2.58 -20.39 8.89
C GLU A 397 -1.91 -20.93 10.15
N ASN A 398 -0.91 -20.20 10.65
CA ASN A 398 -0.25 -20.46 11.92
C ASN A 398 -0.76 -19.46 12.97
N LYS A 399 -2.00 -19.66 13.43
CA LYS A 399 -2.67 -18.83 14.45
C LYS A 399 -1.66 -18.19 15.42
N PHE A 400 -1.67 -16.88 15.52
CA PHE A 400 -0.78 -16.14 16.41
C PHE A 400 -1.34 -16.08 17.83
N PHE A 401 -0.47 -16.27 18.81
CA PHE A 401 -0.77 -16.05 20.22
C PHE A 401 0.28 -15.14 20.87
N VAL A 402 -0.17 -14.16 21.65
CA VAL A 402 0.70 -13.23 22.38
C VAL A 402 1.58 -13.94 23.41
N SER A 403 1.16 -15.10 23.91
CA SER A 403 1.97 -15.98 24.76
C SER A 403 3.33 -16.33 24.13
N GLU A 404 3.41 -16.43 22.80
CA GLU A 404 4.68 -16.66 22.09
C GLU A 404 5.67 -15.50 22.29
N LEU A 405 5.18 -14.27 22.40
CA LEU A 405 6.01 -13.08 22.66
C LEU A 405 6.35 -12.95 24.15
N MET A 406 5.46 -13.41 25.02
CA MET A 406 5.69 -13.49 26.47
C MET A 406 6.69 -14.58 26.85
N LYS A 407 6.97 -15.54 25.95
CA LYS A 407 7.75 -16.76 26.22
C LYS A 407 7.16 -17.58 27.38
N GLN A 408 5.84 -17.66 27.43
CA GLN A 408 5.08 -18.37 28.47
C GLN A 408 3.88 -19.08 27.82
N ASP A 409 3.88 -20.41 27.81
CA ASP A 409 2.87 -21.19 27.07
C ASP A 409 1.49 -21.18 27.74
N ASP A 410 1.42 -21.17 29.08
CA ASP A 410 0.17 -21.22 29.86
C ASP A 410 -0.26 -19.84 30.40
N CYS A 411 -0.47 -18.88 29.49
CA CYS A 411 -0.95 -17.54 29.85
C CYS A 411 -2.47 -17.43 29.86
N THR A 412 -3.04 -17.02 31.00
CA THR A 412 -4.46 -16.69 31.09
C THR A 412 -4.81 -15.44 30.26
N ILE A 413 -6.07 -15.33 29.82
CA ILE A 413 -6.59 -14.16 29.10
C ILE A 413 -6.26 -12.84 29.83
N PRO A 414 -6.53 -12.69 31.16
CA PRO A 414 -6.17 -11.47 31.88
C PRO A 414 -4.67 -11.16 31.85
N LEU A 415 -3.80 -12.18 31.95
CA LEU A 415 -2.36 -11.98 31.91
C LEU A 415 -1.88 -11.49 30.54
N LYS A 416 -2.42 -12.04 29.45
CA LYS A 416 -2.14 -11.56 28.09
C LYS A 416 -2.56 -10.10 27.92
N ILE A 417 -3.75 -9.74 28.39
CA ILE A 417 -4.27 -8.36 28.32
C ILE A 417 -3.38 -7.41 29.14
N HIS A 418 -2.99 -7.83 30.35
CA HIS A 418 -2.09 -7.07 31.20
C HIS A 418 -0.73 -6.82 30.53
N PHE A 419 -0.14 -7.86 29.95
CA PHE A 419 1.12 -7.77 29.21
C PHE A 419 1.04 -6.76 28.06
N ILE A 420 0.00 -6.83 27.23
CA ILE A 420 -0.22 -5.88 26.13
C ILE A 420 -0.36 -4.45 26.67
N LYS A 421 -1.20 -4.27 27.69
CA LYS A 421 -1.45 -2.97 28.30
C LYS A 421 -0.16 -2.36 28.86
N GLN A 422 0.65 -3.14 29.58
CA GLN A 422 1.92 -2.67 30.14
C GLN A 422 2.84 -2.11 29.06
N HIS A 423 3.01 -2.83 27.94
CA HIS A 423 3.85 -2.38 26.83
C HIS A 423 3.31 -1.11 26.17
N VAL A 424 2.03 -1.09 25.79
CA VAL A 424 1.44 0.06 25.09
C VAL A 424 1.41 1.32 25.97
N TYR A 425 1.22 1.17 27.28
CA TYR A 425 1.13 2.31 28.18
C TYR A 425 2.49 2.96 28.50
N THR A 426 3.61 2.35 28.10
CA THR A 426 4.93 2.99 28.17
C THR A 426 5.06 4.21 27.25
N ALA A 427 4.26 4.27 26.17
CA ALA A 427 4.21 5.43 25.28
C ALA A 427 3.70 6.66 26.04
N ASN A 428 4.59 7.59 26.39
CA ASN A 428 4.23 8.84 27.06
C ASN A 428 4.73 10.05 26.28
N HIS A 429 3.81 10.79 25.67
CA HIS A 429 4.13 11.95 24.84
C HIS A 429 2.87 12.82 24.66
N PRO A 430 2.98 14.16 24.52
CA PRO A 430 1.83 15.05 24.36
C PRO A 430 0.90 14.70 23.19
N LEU A 431 1.45 14.18 22.09
CA LEU A 431 0.67 13.73 20.92
C LEU A 431 -0.07 12.39 21.13
N ILE A 432 0.15 11.71 22.27
CA ILE A 432 -0.36 10.35 22.50
C ILE A 432 -1.39 10.38 23.64
N SER A 433 -2.67 10.30 23.28
CA SER A 433 -3.77 10.28 24.24
C SER A 433 -4.01 8.89 24.86
N THR A 434 -4.73 8.87 25.99
CA THR A 434 -5.14 7.61 26.63
C THR A 434 -6.08 6.79 25.74
N GLU A 435 -6.93 7.45 24.97
CA GLU A 435 -7.84 6.82 24.01
C GLU A 435 -7.08 6.11 22.89
N MET A 436 -5.98 6.70 22.39
CA MET A 436 -5.12 6.07 21.41
C MET A 436 -4.48 4.80 21.98
N LYS A 437 -3.86 4.88 23.17
CA LYS A 437 -3.23 3.73 23.85
C LYS A 437 -4.23 2.60 24.03
N THR A 438 -5.40 2.93 24.56
CA THR A 438 -6.47 1.96 24.85
C THR A 438 -7.03 1.34 23.57
N SER A 439 -7.11 2.11 22.48
CA SER A 439 -7.52 1.60 21.16
C SER A 439 -6.46 0.67 20.54
N LEU A 440 -5.17 0.98 20.68
CA LEU A 440 -4.09 0.11 20.20
C LEU A 440 -4.04 -1.22 20.98
N VAL A 441 -4.29 -1.20 22.29
CA VAL A 441 -4.43 -2.44 23.08
C VAL A 441 -5.50 -3.35 22.48
N MET A 442 -6.67 -2.79 22.14
CA MET A 442 -7.75 -3.53 21.48
C MET A 442 -7.29 -4.15 20.15
N ASP A 443 -6.52 -3.41 19.35
CA ASP A 443 -6.03 -3.89 18.05
C ASP A 443 -5.09 -5.07 18.20
N ILE A 444 -4.16 -5.01 19.16
CA ILE A 444 -3.25 -6.12 19.46
C ILE A 444 -4.04 -7.34 19.98
N MET A 445 -5.05 -7.13 20.83
CA MET A 445 -5.92 -8.22 21.29
C MET A 445 -6.69 -8.87 20.13
N LEU A 446 -7.03 -8.12 19.07
CA LEU A 446 -7.66 -8.65 17.86
C LEU A 446 -6.70 -9.39 16.93
N MET A 447 -5.37 -9.27 17.12
CA MET A 447 -4.39 -10.08 16.40
C MET A 447 -4.33 -11.50 16.98
N ASP A 448 -4.30 -11.62 18.31
CA ASP A 448 -4.26 -12.89 19.05
C ASP A 448 -5.54 -13.73 18.81
N ALA A 449 -5.37 -15.01 18.46
CA ALA A 449 -6.49 -15.87 18.10
C ALA A 449 -7.46 -16.17 19.26
N GLU A 450 -6.96 -16.28 20.49
CA GLU A 450 -7.76 -16.57 21.68
C GLU A 450 -8.49 -15.33 22.17
N LEU A 451 -7.78 -14.21 22.32
CA LEU A 451 -8.34 -12.94 22.76
C LEU A 451 -9.40 -12.43 21.78
N LYS A 452 -9.13 -12.52 20.46
CA LYS A 452 -10.11 -12.20 19.41
C LYS A 452 -11.39 -13.03 19.55
N LYS A 453 -11.28 -14.34 19.78
CA LYS A 453 -12.45 -15.22 20.00
C LYS A 453 -13.20 -14.82 21.28
N TYR A 454 -12.49 -14.50 22.35
CA TYR A 454 -13.08 -14.05 23.61
C TYR A 454 -13.85 -12.73 23.45
N ILE A 455 -13.24 -11.76 22.78
CA ILE A 455 -13.85 -10.46 22.46
C ILE A 455 -15.10 -10.67 21.60
N GLN A 456 -14.99 -11.36 20.46
CA GLN A 456 -16.08 -11.51 19.49
C GLN A 456 -17.34 -12.16 20.08
N LYS A 457 -17.18 -13.05 21.07
CA LYS A 457 -18.31 -13.64 21.81
C LYS A 457 -19.10 -12.63 22.65
N LYS A 458 -18.48 -11.55 23.09
CA LYS A 458 -19.06 -10.53 23.98
C LYS A 458 -19.58 -9.30 23.23
N LEU A 459 -19.22 -9.14 21.96
CA LEU A 459 -19.61 -7.98 21.16
C LEU A 459 -21.03 -8.10 20.60
N GLY A 460 -21.81 -7.03 20.78
CA GLY A 460 -23.08 -6.86 20.09
C GLY A 460 -22.92 -6.57 18.59
N LYS A 461 -24.00 -6.69 17.82
CA LYS A 461 -23.99 -6.46 16.35
C LYS A 461 -23.39 -5.10 15.95
N LYS A 462 -23.72 -4.03 16.68
CA LYS A 462 -23.24 -2.66 16.41
C LYS A 462 -21.73 -2.53 16.64
N GLN A 463 -21.21 -3.09 17.72
CA GLN A 463 -19.77 -3.03 18.04
C GLN A 463 -18.95 -3.87 17.04
N ASN A 464 -19.44 -5.06 16.71
CA ASN A 464 -18.86 -5.88 15.65
C ASN A 464 -18.79 -5.12 14.33
N TYR A 465 -19.89 -4.45 13.93
CA TYR A 465 -19.90 -3.63 12.72
C TYR A 465 -18.79 -2.57 12.71
N PHE A 466 -18.59 -1.81 13.80
CA PHE A 466 -17.53 -0.80 13.83
C PHE A 466 -16.13 -1.39 13.72
N LEU A 467 -15.87 -2.50 14.41
CA LEU A 467 -14.57 -3.17 14.35
C LEU A 467 -14.30 -3.82 12.98
N THR A 468 -15.33 -4.21 12.23
CA THR A 468 -15.17 -4.92 10.96
C THR A 468 -15.38 -4.07 9.71
N SER A 469 -16.15 -3.00 9.80
CA SER A 469 -16.64 -2.26 8.61
C SER A 469 -16.21 -0.79 8.60
N SER A 470 -15.82 -0.24 9.75
CA SER A 470 -15.36 1.15 9.91
C SER A 470 -14.14 1.20 10.83
N PHE A 471 -13.19 0.27 10.66
CA PHE A 471 -12.01 0.11 11.51
C PHE A 471 -11.21 1.41 11.80
N LEU A 472 -10.71 2.09 10.76
CA LEU A 472 -9.97 3.35 10.85
C LEU A 472 -10.89 4.50 11.30
N GLU A 473 -12.13 4.49 10.84
CA GLU A 473 -13.12 5.53 11.13
C GLU A 473 -13.83 5.36 12.48
N PHE A 474 -13.58 4.28 13.21
CA PHE A 474 -14.24 3.98 14.48
C PHE A 474 -13.81 5.06 15.49
N PRO A 475 -14.71 5.93 16.00
CA PRO A 475 -14.33 6.98 16.95
C PRO A 475 -13.44 6.46 18.09
N LEU A 476 -12.27 7.07 18.28
CA LEU A 476 -11.25 6.59 19.23
C LEU A 476 -11.80 6.46 20.64
N ASN A 477 -12.55 7.46 21.10
CA ASN A 477 -13.23 7.42 22.40
C ASN A 477 -14.17 6.21 22.53
N LYS A 478 -14.93 5.87 21.49
CA LYS A 478 -15.85 4.71 21.48
C LYS A 478 -15.09 3.39 21.43
N LYS A 479 -14.02 3.31 20.63
CA LYS A 479 -13.15 2.13 20.56
C LYS A 479 -12.41 1.89 21.88
N ALA A 480 -11.91 2.96 22.50
CA ALA A 480 -11.29 2.92 23.81
C ALA A 480 -12.30 2.51 24.91
N ALA A 481 -13.50 3.08 24.90
CA ALA A 481 -14.56 2.69 25.84
C ALA A 481 -14.96 1.22 25.68
N LEU A 482 -14.95 0.70 24.45
CA LEU A 482 -15.18 -0.72 24.18
C LEU A 482 -14.04 -1.58 24.75
N ALA A 483 -12.79 -1.20 24.49
CA ALA A 483 -11.62 -1.93 24.98
C ALA A 483 -11.58 -2.00 26.51
N LYS A 484 -11.94 -0.90 27.20
CA LYS A 484 -12.03 -0.83 28.68
C LYS A 484 -13.00 -1.86 29.29
N GLN A 485 -13.91 -2.45 28.51
CA GLN A 485 -14.77 -3.54 29.00
C GLN A 485 -14.02 -4.87 29.16
N PHE A 486 -12.82 -4.97 28.58
CA PHE A 486 -11.96 -6.15 28.59
C PHE A 486 -10.66 -5.93 29.38
N LEU A 487 -10.29 -4.67 29.66
CA LEU A 487 -9.15 -4.30 30.52
C LEU A 487 -9.54 -4.31 31.99
#